data_AF-A0A930DLR6-F1
#
_entry.id   AF-A0A930DLR6-F1
#
_cell.length_a   1.000
_cell.length_b   1.000
_cell.length_c   1.000
_cell.angle_alpha   90.00
_cell.angle_beta   90.00
_cell.angle_gamma   90.00
#
_symmetry.space_group_name_H-M   'P 1'
#
loop_
_entity.id
_entity.type
_entity.pdbx_description
1 polymer ?
#
loop_
_entity_poly.entity_id
_entity_poly.type
_entity_poly.pdbx_seq_one_letter_code
_entity_poly.pdbx_strand_id
1 'polypeptide(L)'
;MISYRCKQCGAQLELGSAGGFQCPYCGARAFMSDAEFKGNHEFRKKLLAYYKAKASEKENDYSGDTLWEELGTANYPMANGKNLTLSYMDRYHYPEMVCYLCRESVVYVFDREDGANAFMQGLSRLSFPEADVKLSRCFPMLKSKIALDAGKLCLIFTRKPYFYPAEVFAPFASEHLAWVISRMENICCALEYSELQHGDITASSLFVNSLTHEGMLFGDWRNVERKRSNQDLLDLRKTAKSVAENIHSPALLEEFLLAEPEGDAFQDFGAWDRVIEEGFGGHRFVKMK
;
A
#
# COMPACT_ATOMS: atom_id res chain seq x y z
N MET A 1 -31.01 6.60 24.39
CA MET A 1 -29.95 5.58 24.50
C MET A 1 -30.66 4.26 24.78
N ILE A 2 -30.65 3.29 23.86
CA ILE A 2 -31.37 2.03 24.06
C ILE A 2 -30.51 1.11 24.93
N SER A 3 -30.97 0.76 26.13
CA SER A 3 -30.29 -0.14 27.06
C SER A 3 -30.80 -1.58 26.88
N TYR A 4 -29.94 -2.48 26.40
CA TYR A 4 -30.26 -3.91 26.37
C TYR A 4 -29.88 -4.58 27.69
N ARG A 5 -30.77 -5.40 28.24
CA ARG A 5 -30.55 -6.09 29.52
C ARG A 5 -30.26 -7.57 29.30
N CYS A 6 -29.33 -8.11 30.08
CA CYS A 6 -28.99 -9.52 30.12
C CYS A 6 -30.22 -10.32 30.56
N LYS A 7 -30.62 -11.33 29.77
CA LYS A 7 -31.76 -12.20 30.12
C LYS A 7 -31.51 -13.04 31.39
N GLN A 8 -30.26 -13.17 31.81
CA GLN A 8 -29.86 -14.01 32.94
C GLN A 8 -29.72 -13.25 34.26
N CYS A 9 -29.16 -12.04 34.25
CA CYS A 9 -28.96 -11.26 35.48
C CYS A 9 -29.53 -9.83 35.43
N GLY A 10 -30.18 -9.43 34.33
CA GLY A 10 -30.77 -8.10 34.18
C GLY A 10 -29.80 -6.94 33.98
N ALA A 11 -28.48 -7.16 34.11
CA ALA A 11 -27.46 -6.14 33.90
C ALA A 11 -27.44 -5.62 32.46
N GLN A 12 -27.03 -4.37 32.26
CA GLN A 12 -26.89 -3.81 30.92
C GLN A 12 -25.80 -4.56 30.14
N LEU A 13 -26.11 -4.94 28.91
CA LEU A 13 -25.19 -5.62 28.02
C LEU A 13 -24.24 -4.63 27.35
N GLU A 14 -22.97 -5.02 27.23
CA GLU A 14 -21.93 -4.26 26.55
C GLU A 14 -21.51 -4.98 25.26
N LEU A 15 -20.94 -4.23 24.31
CA LEU A 15 -20.42 -4.79 23.07
C LEU A 15 -19.11 -5.54 23.33
N GLY A 16 -19.12 -6.85 23.08
CA GLY A 16 -17.95 -7.72 23.20
C GLY A 16 -17.06 -7.71 21.96
N SER A 17 -15.82 -8.15 22.13
CA SER A 17 -14.78 -8.17 21.08
C SER A 17 -15.07 -9.10 19.89
N ALA A 18 -15.92 -10.13 20.09
CA ALA A 18 -16.26 -11.13 19.08
C ALA A 18 -17.54 -10.81 18.27
N GLY A 19 -18.01 -9.56 18.32
CA GLY A 19 -19.17 -9.13 17.54
C GLY A 19 -20.54 -9.50 18.13
N GLY A 20 -20.57 -9.98 19.37
CA GLY A 20 -21.79 -10.20 20.16
C GLY A 20 -21.84 -9.29 21.39
N PHE A 21 -22.98 -9.28 22.08
CA PHE A 21 -23.11 -8.61 23.36
C PHE A 21 -22.61 -9.52 24.48
N GLN A 22 -21.88 -8.95 25.44
CA GLN A 22 -21.42 -9.65 26.63
C GLN A 22 -21.95 -8.95 27.88
N CYS A 23 -22.47 -9.74 28.82
CA CYS A 23 -22.81 -9.20 30.13
C CYS A 23 -21.53 -9.02 30.97
N PRO A 24 -21.23 -7.81 31.46
CA PRO A 24 -20.04 -7.59 32.29
C PRO A 24 -20.13 -8.27 33.66
N TYR A 25 -21.34 -8.64 34.09
CA TYR A 25 -21.57 -9.21 35.42
C TYR A 25 -21.54 -10.75 35.44
N CYS A 26 -22.27 -11.40 34.53
CA CYS A 26 -22.36 -12.88 34.51
C CYS A 26 -21.64 -13.54 33.33
N GLY A 27 -21.04 -12.76 32.43
CA GLY A 27 -20.31 -13.28 31.28
C GLY A 27 -21.19 -13.88 30.17
N ALA A 28 -22.52 -13.92 30.35
CA ALA A 28 -23.44 -14.42 29.34
C ALA A 28 -23.28 -13.66 28.01
N ARG A 29 -23.16 -14.42 26.93
CA ARG A 29 -23.06 -13.90 25.57
C ARG A 29 -24.43 -13.92 24.91
N ALA A 30 -24.80 -12.82 24.27
CA ALA A 30 -26.02 -12.73 23.48
C ALA A 30 -25.64 -12.30 22.05
N PHE A 31 -26.15 -13.04 21.08
CA PHE A 31 -26.09 -12.66 19.67
C PHE A 31 -27.50 -12.25 19.26
N MET A 32 -27.65 -11.09 18.64
CA MET A 32 -28.95 -10.67 18.13
C MET A 32 -29.27 -11.45 16.86
N SER A 33 -30.48 -11.96 16.78
CA SER A 33 -31.03 -12.59 15.57
C SER A 33 -31.39 -11.53 14.50
N ASP A 34 -31.45 -11.93 13.23
CA ASP A 34 -31.87 -11.05 12.13
C ASP A 34 -33.27 -10.45 12.33
N ALA A 35 -34.15 -11.15 13.07
CA ALA A 35 -35.47 -10.65 13.45
C ALA A 35 -35.39 -9.48 14.45
N GLU A 36 -34.42 -9.48 15.37
CA GLU A 36 -34.18 -8.39 16.33
C GLU A 36 -33.48 -7.18 15.66
N PHE A 37 -32.90 -7.36 14.47
CA PHE A 37 -32.36 -6.28 13.63
C PHE A 37 -33.41 -5.58 12.74
N LYS A 38 -34.62 -6.15 12.57
CA LYS A 38 -35.70 -5.53 11.79
C LYS A 38 -36.25 -4.29 12.51
N GLY A 39 -35.73 -3.13 12.14
CA GLY A 39 -36.31 -1.82 12.50
C GLY A 39 -35.31 -0.73 12.91
N ASN A 40 -34.02 -1.03 13.06
CA ASN A 40 -33.05 -0.03 13.56
C ASN A 40 -31.88 0.20 12.59
N HIS A 41 -32.20 0.83 11.47
CA HIS A 41 -31.28 1.11 10.36
C HIS A 41 -30.07 1.97 10.80
N GLU A 42 -30.26 2.87 11.77
CA GLU A 42 -29.19 3.73 12.30
C GLU A 42 -28.23 2.98 13.24
N PHE A 43 -28.75 2.05 14.06
CA PHE A 43 -27.91 1.19 14.89
C PHE A 43 -27.04 0.25 14.03
N ARG A 44 -27.61 -0.33 12.97
CA ARG A 44 -26.87 -1.17 12.01
C ARG A 44 -25.75 -0.40 11.32
N LYS A 45 -25.99 0.85 10.89
CA LYS A 45 -24.94 1.72 10.33
C LYS A 45 -23.81 1.97 11.33
N LYS A 46 -24.15 2.32 12.58
CA LYS A 46 -23.15 2.57 13.64
C LYS A 46 -22.34 1.33 14.00
N LEU A 47 -22.98 0.16 14.07
CA LEU A 47 -22.31 -1.11 14.35
C LEU A 47 -21.39 -1.54 13.20
N LEU A 48 -21.83 -1.38 11.94
CA LEU A 48 -20.99 -1.63 10.77
C LEU A 48 -19.83 -0.63 10.68
N ALA A 49 -20.05 0.64 11.02
CA ALA A 49 -18.99 1.64 11.10
C ALA A 49 -17.98 1.30 12.21
N TYR A 50 -18.46 0.81 13.36
CA TYR A 50 -17.61 0.33 14.45
C TYR A 50 -16.81 -0.91 14.05
N TYR A 51 -17.41 -1.91 13.39
CA TYR A 51 -16.67 -3.07 12.90
C TYR A 51 -15.68 -2.72 11.79
N LYS A 52 -16.03 -1.80 10.89
CA LYS A 52 -15.09 -1.26 9.90
C LYS A 52 -13.92 -0.53 10.58
N ALA A 53 -14.19 0.31 11.59
CA ALA A 53 -13.17 0.99 12.36
C ALA A 53 -12.28 -0.01 13.12
N LYS A 54 -12.85 -1.02 13.77
CA LYS A 54 -12.13 -2.13 14.44
C LYS A 54 -11.32 -3.00 13.48
N ALA A 55 -11.79 -3.21 12.25
CA ALA A 55 -11.04 -3.93 11.23
C ALA A 55 -9.88 -3.07 10.68
N SER A 56 -10.09 -1.76 10.48
CA SER A 56 -9.03 -0.81 10.13
C SER A 56 -8.05 -0.53 11.27
N GLU A 57 -8.45 -0.67 12.54
CA GLU A 57 -7.55 -0.63 13.70
C GLU A 57 -6.50 -1.75 13.64
N LYS A 58 -6.83 -2.92 13.07
CA LYS A 58 -5.86 -4.00 12.83
C LYS A 58 -4.96 -3.77 11.61
N GLU A 59 -5.43 -3.03 10.59
CA GLU A 59 -4.62 -2.69 9.41
C GLU A 59 -3.57 -1.59 9.70
N ASN A 60 -3.74 -0.81 10.77
CA ASN A 60 -2.84 0.30 11.16
C ASN A 60 -2.08 0.03 12.47
N ASP A 61 -1.90 -1.25 12.83
CA ASP A 61 -1.13 -1.64 14.00
C ASP A 61 0.37 -1.72 13.67
N TYR A 62 1.13 -0.68 14.04
CA TYR A 62 2.59 -0.63 13.87
C TYR A 62 3.36 -1.22 15.07
N SER A 63 2.68 -1.77 16.07
CA SER A 63 3.34 -2.32 17.26
C SER A 63 4.18 -3.55 16.94
N GLY A 64 3.79 -4.31 15.91
CA GLY A 64 4.51 -5.46 15.42
C GLY A 64 5.51 -5.17 14.29
N ASP A 65 5.61 -3.93 13.80
CA ASP A 65 6.50 -3.56 12.69
C ASP A 65 7.95 -3.41 13.18
N THR A 66 8.57 -4.55 13.49
CA THR A 66 9.91 -4.63 14.10
C THR A 66 11.04 -4.32 13.13
N LEU A 67 10.76 -4.22 11.83
CA LEU A 67 11.76 -3.84 10.83
C LEU A 67 12.01 -2.33 10.80
N TRP A 68 11.11 -1.53 11.40
CA TRP A 68 11.28 -0.09 11.40
C TRP A 68 12.26 0.34 12.49
N GLU A 69 13.31 1.05 12.08
CA GLU A 69 14.27 1.68 12.99
C GLU A 69 14.41 3.17 12.68
N GLU A 70 14.54 3.99 13.72
CA GLU A 70 14.85 5.41 13.55
C GLU A 70 16.36 5.56 13.31
N LEU A 71 16.75 5.84 12.07
CA LEU A 71 18.16 6.01 11.68
C LEU A 71 18.54 7.49 11.49
N GLY A 72 17.56 8.39 11.43
CA GLY A 72 17.83 9.82 11.31
C GLY A 72 16.62 10.71 11.58
N THR A 73 16.92 12.00 11.74
CA THR A 73 15.92 13.06 11.88
C THR A 73 16.19 14.20 10.90
N ALA A 74 15.12 14.76 10.33
CA ALA A 74 15.16 15.97 9.50
C ALA A 74 14.24 17.04 10.10
N ASN A 75 14.66 18.29 10.08
CA ASN A 75 13.90 19.41 10.63
C ASN A 75 13.66 20.46 9.56
N TYR A 76 12.40 20.85 9.39
CA TYR A 76 11.98 21.87 8.45
C TYR A 76 11.22 22.98 9.16
N PRO A 77 11.66 24.25 9.06
CA PRO A 77 10.89 25.35 9.58
C PRO A 77 9.60 25.54 8.78
N MET A 78 8.50 25.76 9.51
CA MET A 78 7.17 25.99 8.96
C MET A 78 6.86 27.48 8.99
N ALA A 79 6.03 27.94 8.05
CA ALA A 79 5.61 29.35 7.94
C ALA A 79 4.93 29.93 9.20
N ASN A 80 4.48 29.08 10.12
CA ASN A 80 3.87 29.47 11.39
C ASN A 80 4.89 29.58 12.56
N GLY A 81 6.19 29.50 12.28
CA GLY A 81 7.27 29.57 13.27
C GLY A 81 7.50 28.28 14.07
N LYS A 82 6.77 27.20 13.78
CA LYS A 82 7.05 25.86 14.33
C LYS A 82 8.01 25.11 13.42
N ASN A 83 8.55 23.99 13.90
CA ASN A 83 9.33 23.07 13.08
C ASN A 83 8.55 21.78 12.84
N LEU A 84 8.61 21.30 11.60
CA LEU A 84 8.25 19.93 11.24
C LEU A 84 9.49 19.05 11.43
N THR A 85 9.42 18.15 12.42
CA THR A 85 10.46 17.14 12.66
C THR A 85 10.01 15.82 12.05
N LEU A 86 10.86 15.23 11.21
CA LEU A 86 10.66 13.94 10.57
C LEU A 86 11.67 12.94 11.11
N SER A 87 11.23 11.96 11.88
CA SER A 87 12.03 10.76 12.19
C SER A 87 11.87 9.76 11.05
N TYR A 88 12.98 9.30 10.48
CA TYR A 88 12.98 8.46 9.30
C TYR A 88 13.97 7.29 9.44
N MET A 89 13.65 6.20 8.73
CA MET A 89 14.54 5.06 8.57
C MET A 89 15.49 5.28 7.38
N ASP A 90 14.97 5.78 6.26
CA ASP A 90 15.78 6.08 5.09
C ASP A 90 15.28 7.33 4.33
N ARG A 91 16.09 7.82 3.39
CA ARG A 91 15.77 8.95 2.52
C ARG A 91 16.30 8.77 1.11
N TYR A 92 15.50 9.18 0.13
CA TYR A 92 15.82 9.11 -1.28
C TYR A 92 15.86 10.51 -1.89
N HIS A 93 16.95 10.80 -2.61
CA HIS A 93 17.19 12.10 -3.21
C HIS A 93 16.76 12.08 -4.68
N TYR A 94 15.83 12.97 -5.02
CA TYR A 94 15.40 13.26 -6.38
C TYR A 94 15.79 14.71 -6.72
N PRO A 95 15.84 15.09 -8.01
CA PRO A 95 16.01 16.49 -8.38
C PRO A 95 14.90 17.35 -7.74
N GLU A 96 15.28 18.35 -6.95
CA GLU A 96 14.37 19.30 -6.26
C GLU A 96 13.37 18.67 -5.26
N MET A 97 13.61 17.44 -4.82
CA MET A 97 12.73 16.71 -3.89
C MET A 97 13.50 15.68 -3.06
N VAL A 98 13.17 15.54 -1.79
CA VAL A 98 13.66 14.43 -0.95
C VAL A 98 12.46 13.64 -0.42
N CYS A 99 12.50 12.32 -0.60
CA CYS A 99 11.53 11.38 -0.05
C CYS A 99 12.08 10.77 1.24
N TYR A 100 11.26 10.72 2.29
CA TYR A 100 11.60 10.16 3.60
C TYR A 100 10.69 9.00 3.95
N LEU A 101 11.28 7.91 4.39
CA LEU A 101 10.59 6.75 4.92
C LEU A 101 10.40 6.88 6.44
N CYS A 102 9.26 7.44 6.86
CA CYS A 102 8.89 7.55 8.27
C CYS A 102 8.05 6.35 8.73
N ARG A 103 7.86 6.22 10.05
CA ARG A 103 7.15 5.07 10.64
C ARG A 103 5.73 4.88 10.11
N GLU A 104 4.95 5.93 9.98
CA GLU A 104 3.54 5.83 9.55
C GLU A 104 3.29 6.55 8.22
N SER A 105 4.34 7.07 7.60
CA SER A 105 4.21 7.91 6.41
C SER A 105 5.41 7.84 5.49
N VAL A 106 5.14 8.04 4.21
CA VAL A 106 6.16 8.43 3.23
C VAL A 106 6.01 9.93 2.99
N VAL A 107 7.09 10.67 3.18
CA VAL A 107 7.06 12.15 3.19
C VAL A 107 7.94 12.69 2.09
N TYR A 108 7.38 13.49 1.18
CA TYR A 108 8.13 14.18 0.16
C TYR A 108 8.26 15.65 0.52
N VAL A 109 9.49 16.13 0.58
CA VAL A 109 9.78 17.55 0.76
C VAL A 109 10.30 18.10 -0.56
N PHE A 110 9.51 18.98 -1.16
CA PHE A 110 9.83 19.65 -2.41
C PHE A 110 10.49 20.99 -2.12
N ASP A 111 11.50 21.33 -2.91
CA ASP A 111 12.14 22.63 -2.82
C ASP A 111 11.23 23.78 -3.28
N ARG A 112 10.19 23.46 -4.07
CA ARG A 112 9.21 24.40 -4.62
C ARG A 112 7.80 23.82 -4.63
N GLU A 113 6.80 24.68 -4.43
CA GLU A 113 5.38 24.29 -4.52
C GLU A 113 4.99 23.73 -5.90
N ASP A 114 5.57 24.24 -7.00
CA ASP A 114 5.27 23.73 -8.36
C ASP A 114 5.55 22.23 -8.49
N GLY A 115 6.64 21.74 -7.88
CA GLY A 115 6.98 20.32 -7.89
C GLY A 115 5.94 19.47 -7.15
N ALA A 116 5.48 19.94 -5.99
CA ALA A 116 4.42 19.25 -5.24
C ALA A 116 3.08 19.25 -6.00
N ASN A 117 2.75 20.35 -6.68
CA ASN A 117 1.55 20.44 -7.48
C ASN A 117 1.61 19.50 -8.71
N ALA A 118 2.77 19.41 -9.38
CA ALA A 118 3.00 18.47 -10.47
C ALA A 118 2.85 17.01 -10.00
N PHE A 119 3.41 16.68 -8.83
CA PHE A 119 3.28 15.34 -8.23
C PHE A 119 1.80 14.98 -7.99
N MET A 120 1.04 15.89 -7.37
CA MET A 120 -0.39 15.68 -7.13
C MET A 120 -1.19 15.63 -8.43
N GLN A 121 -0.81 16.40 -9.45
CA GLN A 121 -1.41 16.34 -10.77
C GLN A 121 -1.21 14.96 -11.41
N GLY A 122 0.00 14.40 -11.34
CA GLY A 122 0.30 13.04 -11.80
C GLY A 122 -0.60 12.00 -11.13
N LEU A 123 -0.64 12.00 -9.80
CA LEU A 123 -1.49 11.08 -9.03
C LEU A 123 -2.98 11.21 -9.36
N SER A 124 -3.47 12.44 -9.56
CA SER A 124 -4.89 12.70 -9.83
C SER A 124 -5.40 12.15 -11.17
N ARG A 125 -4.49 11.78 -12.08
CA ARG A 125 -4.84 11.19 -13.37
C ARG A 125 -5.12 9.69 -13.29
N LEU A 126 -4.80 9.05 -12.17
CA LEU A 126 -5.12 7.65 -11.95
C LEU A 126 -6.63 7.43 -12.01
N SER A 127 -7.02 6.41 -12.75
CA SER A 127 -8.38 5.93 -12.82
C SER A 127 -8.40 4.44 -12.54
N PHE A 128 -9.51 3.95 -11.97
CA PHE A 128 -9.64 2.54 -11.60
C PHE A 128 -10.98 2.02 -12.12
N PRO A 129 -11.03 0.76 -12.58
CA PRO A 129 -12.30 0.14 -12.93
C PRO A 129 -13.16 0.00 -11.67
N GLU A 130 -14.47 0.25 -11.79
CA GLU A 130 -15.42 0.14 -10.65
C GLU A 130 -15.40 -1.24 -9.99
N ALA A 131 -15.08 -2.28 -10.77
CA ALA A 131 -15.00 -3.65 -10.33
C ALA A 131 -13.75 -3.97 -9.49
N ASP A 132 -12.69 -3.14 -9.55
CA ASP A 132 -11.43 -3.41 -8.86
C ASP A 132 -10.90 -2.20 -8.06
N VAL A 133 -11.66 -1.88 -7.01
CA VAL A 133 -11.30 -0.86 -6.01
C VAL A 133 -10.03 -1.24 -5.23
N LYS A 134 -9.51 -2.48 -5.35
CA LYS A 134 -8.30 -2.89 -4.63
C LYS A 134 -7.03 -2.35 -5.30
N LEU A 135 -7.04 -2.15 -6.62
CA LEU A 135 -5.90 -1.57 -7.34
C LEU A 135 -5.53 -0.17 -6.83
N SER A 136 -6.52 0.61 -6.37
CA SER A 136 -6.23 1.94 -5.79
C SER A 136 -5.38 1.87 -4.53
N ARG A 137 -5.33 0.72 -3.84
CA ARG A 137 -4.49 0.50 -2.65
C ARG A 137 -2.99 0.37 -3.00
N CYS A 138 -2.66 0.21 -4.28
CA CYS A 138 -1.28 0.17 -4.77
C CYS A 138 -0.68 1.56 -4.98
N PHE A 139 -1.42 2.63 -4.69
CA PHE A 139 -0.99 4.00 -5.00
C PHE A 139 -1.02 4.93 -3.78
N PRO A 140 -0.13 5.94 -3.71
CA PRO A 140 0.00 6.85 -2.58
C PRO A 140 -1.31 7.52 -2.16
N MET A 141 -1.63 7.42 -0.87
CA MET A 141 -2.81 8.08 -0.28
C MET A 141 -2.38 9.31 0.52
N LEU A 142 -2.72 10.50 0.02
CA LEU A 142 -2.36 11.76 0.67
C LEU A 142 -3.03 11.87 2.05
N LYS A 143 -2.22 12.06 3.09
CA LYS A 143 -2.64 12.33 4.47
C LYS A 143 -2.70 13.82 4.76
N SER A 144 -1.69 14.58 4.31
CA SER A 144 -1.62 16.02 4.56
C SER A 144 -0.69 16.74 3.59
N LYS A 145 -0.96 18.04 3.36
CA LYS A 145 -0.11 19.00 2.64
C LYS A 145 0.33 20.07 3.65
N ILE A 146 1.64 20.28 3.80
CA ILE A 146 2.20 21.24 4.76
C ILE A 146 3.10 22.23 4.02
N ALA A 147 2.80 23.53 4.15
CA ALA A 147 3.67 24.60 3.69
C ALA A 147 4.86 24.77 4.64
N LEU A 148 6.06 24.86 4.08
CA LEU A 148 7.31 25.08 4.80
C LEU A 148 7.87 26.46 4.43
N ASP A 149 8.90 26.91 5.17
CA ASP A 149 9.58 28.17 4.87
C ASP A 149 10.26 28.14 3.49
N ALA A 150 10.57 29.33 2.99
CA ALA A 150 11.28 29.54 1.72
C ALA A 150 10.57 28.93 0.49
N GLY A 151 9.24 28.81 0.52
CA GLY A 151 8.45 28.30 -0.60
C GLY A 151 8.51 26.78 -0.80
N LYS A 152 9.12 26.06 0.15
CA LYS A 152 9.13 24.60 0.18
C LYS A 152 7.76 24.05 0.54
N LEU A 153 7.51 22.83 0.10
CA LEU A 153 6.24 22.17 0.37
C LEU A 153 6.41 20.70 0.69
N CYS A 154 5.65 20.22 1.67
CA CYS A 154 5.70 18.86 2.15
C CYS A 154 4.39 18.13 1.85
N LEU A 155 4.48 16.98 1.18
CA LEU A 155 3.38 16.04 0.98
C LEU A 155 3.61 14.81 1.86
N ILE A 156 2.63 14.51 2.71
CA ILE A 156 2.68 13.37 3.63
C ILE A 156 1.68 12.34 3.13
N PHE A 157 2.16 11.14 2.79
CA PHE A 157 1.33 10.02 2.38
C PHE A 157 1.30 8.96 3.48
N THR A 158 0.20 8.23 3.59
CA THR A 158 0.08 7.12 4.55
C THR A 158 0.96 5.94 4.13
N ARG A 159 1.81 5.45 5.04
CA ARG A 159 2.53 4.18 4.88
C ARG A 159 1.88 3.14 5.78
N LYS A 160 1.36 2.05 5.24
CA LYS A 160 0.83 0.94 6.07
C LYS A 160 1.97 0.20 6.80
N PRO A 161 1.69 -0.49 7.93
CA PRO A 161 2.67 -1.33 8.60
C PRO A 161 3.31 -2.35 7.65
N TYR A 162 4.61 -2.63 7.84
CA TYR A 162 5.38 -3.60 7.06
C TYR A 162 5.57 -3.29 5.57
N PHE A 163 5.21 -2.09 5.10
CA PHE A 163 5.54 -1.65 3.73
C PHE A 163 6.92 -1.01 3.69
N TYR A 164 7.82 -1.62 2.93
CA TYR A 164 9.19 -1.16 2.72
C TYR A 164 9.58 -1.24 1.25
N PRO A 165 10.52 -0.41 0.78
CA PRO A 165 11.14 -0.55 -0.53
C PRO A 165 11.59 -2.00 -0.78
N ALA A 166 11.37 -2.52 -1.99
CA ALA A 166 11.69 -3.91 -2.33
C ALA A 166 13.18 -4.23 -2.12
N GLU A 167 14.07 -3.26 -2.30
CA GLU A 167 15.52 -3.39 -2.03
C GLU A 167 15.85 -3.76 -0.57
N VAL A 168 14.98 -3.45 0.40
CA VAL A 168 15.19 -3.80 1.82
C VAL A 168 15.17 -5.32 2.03
N PHE A 169 14.44 -6.04 1.20
CA PHE A 169 14.31 -7.50 1.26
C PHE A 169 15.18 -8.21 0.22
N ALA A 170 15.92 -7.46 -0.59
CA ALA A 170 16.80 -8.05 -1.59
C ALA A 170 18.01 -8.73 -0.93
N PRO A 171 18.56 -9.80 -1.54
CA PRO A 171 18.06 -10.44 -2.76
C PRO A 171 16.87 -11.40 -2.49
N PHE A 172 15.92 -11.47 -3.43
CA PHE A 172 14.80 -12.41 -3.37
C PHE A 172 15.12 -13.73 -4.07
N ALA A 173 14.86 -14.85 -3.38
CA ALA A 173 14.73 -16.15 -4.02
C ALA A 173 13.58 -16.13 -5.05
N SER A 174 13.68 -16.98 -6.07
CA SER A 174 12.76 -16.98 -7.22
C SER A 174 11.28 -17.05 -6.86
N GLU A 175 10.93 -17.84 -5.84
CA GLU A 175 9.57 -18.04 -5.35
C GLU A 175 9.01 -16.79 -4.67
N HIS A 176 9.87 -16.00 -4.04
CA HIS A 176 9.49 -14.72 -3.45
C HIS A 176 9.50 -13.60 -4.49
N LEU A 177 10.42 -13.63 -5.45
CA LEU A 177 10.43 -12.69 -6.55
C LEU A 177 9.14 -12.80 -7.39
N ALA A 178 8.60 -14.00 -7.54
CA ALA A 178 7.38 -14.23 -8.31
C ALA A 178 6.19 -13.39 -7.81
N TRP A 179 5.90 -13.38 -6.51
CA TRP A 179 4.79 -12.56 -6.02
C TRP A 179 5.09 -11.05 -6.09
N VAL A 180 6.36 -10.64 -6.00
CA VAL A 180 6.78 -9.24 -6.20
C VAL A 180 6.52 -8.82 -7.64
N ILE A 181 6.88 -9.65 -8.63
CA ILE A 181 6.55 -9.42 -10.05
C ILE A 181 5.03 -9.32 -10.23
N SER A 182 4.24 -10.24 -9.65
CA SER A 182 2.76 -10.14 -9.67
C SER A 182 2.22 -8.83 -9.08
N ARG A 183 2.95 -8.13 -8.22
CA ARG A 183 2.56 -6.80 -7.72
C ARG A 183 2.95 -5.69 -8.67
N MET A 184 4.13 -5.76 -9.27
CA MET A 184 4.53 -4.80 -10.31
C MET A 184 3.62 -4.89 -11.53
N GLU A 185 3.26 -6.11 -11.97
CA GLU A 185 2.36 -6.33 -13.10
C GLU A 185 0.96 -5.73 -12.85
N ASN A 186 0.41 -5.91 -11.64
CA ASN A 186 -0.84 -5.26 -11.24
C ASN A 186 -0.76 -3.72 -11.28
N ILE A 187 0.36 -3.16 -10.83
CA ILE A 187 0.60 -1.71 -10.88
C ILE A 187 0.65 -1.24 -12.34
N CYS A 188 1.35 -1.96 -13.22
CA CYS A 188 1.41 -1.66 -14.65
C CYS A 188 0.03 -1.75 -15.30
N CYS A 189 -0.78 -2.75 -14.96
CA CYS A 189 -2.16 -2.86 -15.43
C CYS A 189 -3.03 -1.65 -15.01
N ALA A 190 -2.85 -1.13 -13.80
CA ALA A 190 -3.59 0.05 -13.34
C ALA A 190 -3.12 1.34 -14.04
N LEU A 191 -1.83 1.45 -14.35
CA LEU A 191 -1.28 2.55 -15.16
C LEU A 191 -1.78 2.47 -16.61
N GLU A 192 -1.77 1.28 -17.21
CA GLU A 192 -2.31 1.00 -18.55
C GLU A 192 -3.79 1.36 -18.64
N TYR A 193 -4.60 0.94 -17.66
CA TYR A 193 -6.02 1.30 -17.59
C TYR A 193 -6.24 2.82 -17.56
N SER A 194 -5.33 3.55 -16.92
CA SER A 194 -5.37 5.01 -16.83
C SER A 194 -4.78 5.71 -18.07
N GLU A 195 -4.31 4.97 -19.07
CA GLU A 195 -3.49 5.47 -20.19
C GLU A 195 -2.25 6.27 -19.72
N LEU A 196 -1.62 5.85 -18.62
CA LEU A 196 -0.47 6.53 -18.02
C LEU A 196 0.82 5.72 -18.17
N GLN A 197 1.93 6.45 -18.21
CA GLN A 197 3.27 5.92 -18.02
C GLN A 197 3.92 6.65 -16.85
N HIS A 198 4.40 5.89 -15.86
CA HIS A 198 4.97 6.44 -14.63
C HIS A 198 6.46 6.76 -14.78
N GLY A 199 7.27 5.82 -15.29
CA GLY A 199 8.69 6.00 -15.62
C GLY A 199 9.64 6.03 -14.41
N ASP A 200 9.22 5.49 -13.27
CA ASP A 200 10.04 5.39 -12.05
C ASP A 200 9.60 4.16 -11.24
N ILE A 201 9.49 3.01 -11.90
CA ILE A 201 9.33 1.71 -11.24
C ILE A 201 10.73 1.15 -10.97
N THR A 202 11.16 1.23 -9.71
CA THR A 202 12.50 0.86 -9.25
C THR A 202 12.41 0.09 -7.94
N ALA A 203 13.52 -0.52 -7.51
CA ALA A 203 13.58 -1.25 -6.24
C ALA A 203 13.37 -0.35 -5.01
N SER A 204 13.64 0.96 -5.14
CA SER A 204 13.44 1.96 -4.10
C SER A 204 12.05 2.61 -4.14
N SER A 205 11.39 2.66 -5.30
CA SER A 205 10.05 3.23 -5.43
C SER A 205 8.91 2.22 -5.25
N LEU A 206 9.19 0.93 -5.50
CA LEU A 206 8.25 -0.17 -5.26
C LEU A 206 8.32 -0.61 -3.80
N PHE A 207 7.28 -0.32 -3.05
CA PHE A 207 7.14 -0.78 -1.68
C PHE A 207 6.35 -2.08 -1.65
N VAL A 208 6.82 -3.04 -0.86
CA VAL A 208 6.17 -4.35 -0.70
C VAL A 208 5.92 -4.65 0.77
N ASN A 209 4.88 -5.43 1.02
CA ASN A 209 4.59 -6.01 2.32
C ASN A 209 4.79 -7.53 2.25
N SER A 210 5.86 -8.02 2.85
CA SER A 210 6.25 -9.43 2.85
C SER A 210 5.26 -10.34 3.60
N LEU A 211 4.40 -9.79 4.46
CA LEU A 211 3.40 -10.54 5.21
C LEU A 211 2.09 -10.70 4.44
N THR A 212 1.66 -9.66 3.72
CA THR A 212 0.38 -9.65 2.99
C THR A 212 0.52 -9.83 1.49
N HIS A 213 1.76 -9.81 0.96
CA HIS A 213 2.07 -9.79 -0.47
C HIS A 213 1.30 -8.68 -1.22
N GLU A 214 1.14 -7.52 -0.55
CA GLU A 214 0.67 -6.28 -1.17
C GLU A 214 1.88 -5.48 -1.71
N GLY A 215 1.64 -4.66 -2.74
CA GLY A 215 2.62 -3.76 -3.32
C GLY A 215 2.05 -2.35 -3.52
N MET A 216 2.91 -1.34 -3.42
CA MET A 216 2.55 0.08 -3.49
C MET A 216 3.65 0.91 -4.15
N LEU A 217 3.31 1.83 -5.05
CA LEU A 217 4.26 2.62 -5.83
C LEU A 217 4.43 4.05 -5.27
N PHE A 218 5.51 4.31 -4.55
CA PHE A 218 5.88 5.63 -3.99
C PHE A 218 6.95 6.34 -4.84
N GLY A 219 7.02 6.14 -6.15
CA GLY A 219 8.01 6.83 -7.00
C GLY A 219 7.76 8.33 -7.20
N ASP A 220 8.46 8.94 -8.16
CA ASP A 220 8.29 10.35 -8.52
C ASP A 220 7.13 10.56 -9.51
N TRP A 221 5.99 11.02 -8.99
CA TRP A 221 4.78 11.25 -9.77
C TRP A 221 4.79 12.54 -10.60
N ARG A 222 5.85 13.35 -10.55
CA ARG A 222 5.91 14.64 -11.30
C ARG A 222 5.97 14.46 -12.81
N ASN A 223 6.60 13.39 -13.27
CA ASN A 223 6.89 13.16 -14.69
C ASN A 223 5.90 12.20 -15.37
N VAL A 224 4.79 11.87 -14.69
CA VAL A 224 3.76 10.99 -15.25
C VAL A 224 3.18 11.61 -16.52
N GLU A 225 3.27 10.85 -17.60
CA GLU A 225 2.80 11.24 -18.92
C GLU A 225 1.73 10.29 -19.44
N ARG A 226 1.11 10.66 -20.56
CA ARG A 226 0.23 9.74 -21.28
C ARG A 226 1.07 8.60 -21.83
N LYS A 227 0.56 7.37 -21.75
CA LYS A 227 1.24 6.19 -22.28
C LYS A 227 1.64 6.38 -23.74
N ARG A 228 2.91 6.13 -24.04
CA ARG A 228 3.51 6.22 -25.38
C ARG A 228 4.35 4.99 -25.74
N SER A 229 4.88 4.29 -24.73
CA SER A 229 5.62 3.06 -24.88
C SER A 229 5.33 2.12 -23.71
N ASN A 230 6.03 0.99 -23.66
CA ASN A 230 5.97 0.02 -22.56
C ASN A 230 7.12 0.23 -21.56
N GLN A 231 7.52 1.49 -21.32
CA GLN A 231 8.63 1.82 -20.43
C GLN A 231 8.45 1.25 -19.02
N ASP A 232 7.24 1.32 -18.47
CA ASP A 232 6.96 0.78 -17.12
C ASP A 232 7.16 -0.75 -17.04
N LEU A 233 6.87 -1.50 -18.12
CA LEU A 233 7.14 -2.94 -18.18
C LEU A 233 8.64 -3.23 -18.29
N LEU A 234 9.38 -2.42 -19.06
CA LEU A 234 10.84 -2.52 -19.12
C LEU A 234 11.47 -2.23 -17.74
N ASP A 235 10.97 -1.21 -17.06
CA ASP A 235 11.40 -0.83 -15.71
C ASP A 235 11.05 -1.91 -14.69
N LEU A 236 9.89 -2.56 -14.82
CA LEU A 236 9.52 -3.75 -14.04
C LEU A 236 10.54 -4.88 -14.22
N ARG A 237 10.88 -5.25 -15.48
CA ARG A 237 11.86 -6.32 -15.73
C ARG A 237 13.22 -5.98 -15.16
N LYS A 238 13.69 -4.74 -15.35
CA LYS A 238 14.96 -4.25 -14.80
C LYS A 238 14.95 -4.29 -13.26
N THR A 239 13.87 -3.85 -12.64
CA THR A 239 13.69 -3.85 -11.19
C THR A 239 13.69 -5.25 -10.63
N ALA A 240 12.91 -6.17 -11.22
CA ALA A 240 12.87 -7.57 -10.83
C ALA A 240 14.27 -8.21 -10.85
N LYS A 241 15.02 -7.99 -11.94
CA LYS A 241 16.40 -8.47 -12.04
C LYS A 241 17.34 -7.86 -11.00
N SER A 242 17.16 -6.59 -10.64
CA SER A 242 18.04 -5.90 -9.69
C SER A 242 17.90 -6.38 -8.25
N VAL A 243 16.73 -6.97 -7.90
CA VAL A 243 16.45 -7.49 -6.56
C VAL A 243 16.47 -9.00 -6.49
N ALA A 244 16.73 -9.71 -7.59
CA ALA A 244 16.76 -11.17 -7.65
C ALA A 244 18.06 -11.73 -7.06
N GLU A 245 17.99 -12.85 -6.34
CA GLU A 245 19.16 -13.66 -6.00
C GLU A 245 19.73 -14.35 -7.24
N ASN A 246 18.85 -14.93 -8.04
CA ASN A 246 19.12 -15.46 -9.37
C ASN A 246 17.82 -15.43 -10.19
N ILE A 247 17.95 -15.45 -11.51
CA ILE A 247 16.81 -15.45 -12.44
C ILE A 247 16.64 -16.76 -13.19
N HIS A 248 17.57 -17.72 -13.00
CA HIS A 248 17.69 -18.93 -13.82
C HIS A 248 16.72 -20.06 -13.44
N SER A 249 15.95 -19.88 -12.37
CA SER A 249 15.05 -20.91 -11.86
C SER A 249 13.73 -20.27 -11.45
N PRO A 250 12.59 -20.74 -11.99
CA PRO A 250 12.46 -21.66 -13.13
C PRO A 250 12.94 -21.02 -14.46
N ALA A 251 13.21 -21.83 -15.49
CA ALA A 251 13.64 -21.32 -16.80
C ALA A 251 12.64 -20.30 -17.40
N LEU A 252 11.34 -20.51 -17.18
CA LEU A 252 10.30 -19.57 -17.62
C LEU A 252 10.40 -18.18 -16.95
N LEU A 253 10.93 -18.09 -15.72
CA LEU A 253 11.21 -16.80 -15.09
C LEU A 253 12.34 -16.08 -15.84
N GLU A 254 13.41 -16.79 -16.18
CA GLU A 254 14.53 -16.24 -16.93
C GLU A 254 14.07 -15.72 -18.29
N GLU A 255 13.35 -16.57 -19.04
CA GLU A 255 12.81 -16.23 -20.36
C GLU A 255 11.93 -14.97 -20.29
N PHE A 256 11.03 -14.90 -19.31
CA PHE A 256 10.17 -13.73 -19.10
C PHE A 256 10.95 -12.46 -18.76
N LEU A 257 11.99 -12.55 -17.93
CA LEU A 257 12.80 -11.40 -17.51
C LEU A 257 13.79 -10.90 -18.58
N LEU A 258 14.10 -11.74 -19.57
CA LEU A 258 14.97 -11.43 -20.69
C LEU A 258 14.21 -11.09 -21.97
N ALA A 259 12.95 -11.51 -22.10
CA ALA A 259 12.10 -11.15 -23.23
C ALA A 259 11.73 -9.66 -23.24
N GLU A 260 11.44 -9.18 -24.44
CA GLU A 260 10.73 -7.90 -24.60
C GLU A 260 9.32 -8.04 -24.00
N PRO A 261 8.79 -6.99 -23.33
CA PRO A 261 7.41 -7.00 -22.86
C PRO A 261 6.41 -7.22 -23.98
N GLU A 262 5.26 -7.79 -23.63
CA GLU A 262 4.13 -7.92 -24.54
C GLU A 262 3.57 -6.53 -24.95
N GLY A 263 2.57 -6.52 -25.84
CA GLY A 263 2.05 -5.30 -26.44
C GLY A 263 1.53 -4.25 -25.44
N ASP A 264 0.96 -4.70 -24.33
CA ASP A 264 0.45 -3.88 -23.23
C ASP A 264 0.54 -4.62 -21.89
N ALA A 265 0.29 -3.92 -20.78
CA ALA A 265 0.39 -4.51 -19.44
C ALA A 265 -0.60 -5.65 -19.19
N PHE A 266 -1.76 -5.70 -19.85
CA PHE A 266 -2.72 -6.79 -19.66
C PHE A 266 -2.26 -8.07 -20.35
N GLN A 267 -1.69 -7.94 -21.55
CA GLN A 267 -1.08 -9.06 -22.27
C GLN A 267 0.16 -9.56 -21.53
N ASP A 268 0.97 -8.65 -21.00
CA ASP A 268 2.19 -8.96 -20.25
C ASP A 268 1.86 -9.68 -18.92
N PHE A 269 0.81 -9.23 -18.22
CA PHE A 269 0.25 -9.93 -17.08
C PHE A 269 -0.19 -11.36 -17.45
N GLY A 270 -0.84 -11.55 -18.60
CA GLY A 270 -1.21 -12.87 -19.10
C GLY A 270 -0.01 -13.76 -19.42
N ALA A 271 1.09 -13.19 -19.93
CA ALA A 271 2.34 -13.91 -20.10
C ALA A 271 2.97 -14.29 -18.75
N TRP A 272 2.91 -13.40 -17.75
CA TRP A 272 3.36 -13.66 -16.39
C TRP A 272 2.56 -14.77 -15.70
N ASP A 273 1.24 -14.79 -15.87
CA ASP A 273 0.37 -15.85 -15.32
C ASP A 273 0.80 -17.24 -15.80
N ARG A 274 1.21 -17.38 -17.08
CA ARG A 274 1.78 -18.63 -17.59
C ARG A 274 3.06 -19.03 -16.87
N VAL A 275 3.94 -18.08 -16.55
CA VAL A 275 5.17 -18.36 -15.78
C VAL A 275 4.82 -18.88 -14.39
N ILE A 276 3.81 -18.30 -13.74
CA ILE A 276 3.33 -18.78 -12.43
C ILE A 276 2.74 -20.20 -12.54
N GLU A 277 1.86 -20.42 -13.50
CA GLU A 277 1.16 -21.70 -13.67
C GLU A 277 2.11 -22.84 -14.06
N GLU A 278 2.91 -22.63 -15.10
CA GLU A 278 3.76 -23.66 -15.70
C GLU A 278 5.15 -23.72 -15.05
N GLY A 279 5.72 -22.57 -14.68
CA GLY A 279 7.08 -22.49 -14.11
C GLY A 279 7.13 -22.77 -12.63
N PHE A 280 6.22 -22.17 -11.85
CA PHE A 280 6.17 -22.34 -10.39
C PHE A 280 5.14 -23.40 -9.93
N GLY A 281 4.38 -23.98 -10.86
CA GLY A 281 3.39 -25.02 -10.57
C GLY A 281 2.12 -24.48 -9.90
N GLY A 282 1.69 -23.28 -10.33
CA GLY A 282 0.46 -22.59 -9.90
C GLY A 282 0.67 -21.62 -8.72
N HIS A 283 -0.39 -20.89 -8.36
CA HIS A 283 -0.38 -19.99 -7.21
C HIS A 283 -0.22 -20.76 -5.89
N ARG A 284 1.02 -20.81 -5.37
CA ARG A 284 1.35 -21.37 -4.06
C ARG A 284 1.76 -20.26 -3.11
N PHE A 285 1.13 -20.19 -1.94
CA PHE A 285 1.54 -19.25 -0.88
C PHE A 285 2.71 -19.86 -0.10
N VAL A 286 3.93 -19.42 -0.41
CA VAL A 286 5.13 -19.77 0.37
C VAL A 286 5.36 -18.65 1.39
N LYS A 287 5.38 -19.00 2.69
CA LYS A 287 5.75 -18.03 3.74
C LYS A 287 7.23 -17.71 3.63
N MET A 288 7.58 -16.42 3.63
CA MET A 288 8.95 -15.98 3.91
C MET A 288 9.33 -16.44 5.33
N LYS A 289 10.50 -17.06 5.47
CA LYS A 289 11.07 -17.45 6.77
C LYS A 289 11.85 -16.29 7.36
#